data_AF-A0A4Y9IW50-F1
#
_entry.id   AF-A0A4Y9IW50-F1
#
_cell.length_a   1.000
_cell.length_b   1.000
_cell.length_c   1.000
_cell.angle_alpha   90.00
_cell.angle_beta   90.00
_cell.angle_gamma   90.00
#
_symmetry.space_group_name_H-M   'P 1'
#
loop_
_entity.id
_entity.type
_entity.pdbx_description
1 polymer ?
#
loop_
_entity_poly.entity_id
_entity_poly.type
_entity_poly.pdbx_seq_one_letter_code
_entity_poly.pdbx_strand_id
1 'polypeptide(L)'
;MDNTFISKMAALYQNVPSVLLPSIRIAQAILESSWGQSELAKEANNFAGIKASKEWTGSTHVKYSNEEHDGVVTSERSAFRKYASVEEFVKDHSQFITSTEWRKNHYSSVIHAKGYKEQAQALTGLYATDSGYGSKLIELIEKYNLTQYDKEKESESMAKHLVICGHGKNPNGSYDPGAIGSNGTEAEWVRRLATAMSRYNHTDIEYITEQNVYEHRNINTYSGYESITELHLNAFNGQAKGCEVLIWHEYNADDLDNALLAILAKYFVNRGIKKRDNLYNMSVSARCGYNYRLVECCFVDNSEDMAIFSKSLDDIARQFVEAITGKAVQQPTPQEEHQNTQPIVDFPQSFRALTEGQDVKVSKHATHYQNGKPINPLVLGNTYTITGKMDVQQSHSKRAYRLATNNSAIGWVLEQDIVEAWQTLEQAPKESTQFTLGEKTYKIEEV
;
A
#
# COMPACT_ATOMS: atom_id res chain seq x y z
N MET A 1 16.54 -33.15 4.21
CA MET A 1 16.32 -33.22 5.66
C MET A 1 15.63 -31.95 6.06
N ASP A 2 14.45 -32.05 6.65
CA ASP A 2 13.71 -30.89 7.16
C ASP A 2 14.41 -30.38 8.42
N ASN A 3 15.25 -29.36 8.28
CA ASN A 3 16.10 -28.89 9.37
C ASN A 3 15.38 -27.77 10.13
N THR A 4 14.29 -28.14 10.80
CA THR A 4 13.39 -27.23 11.55
C THR A 4 14.10 -26.29 12.52
N PHE A 5 15.28 -26.68 13.03
CA PHE A 5 16.12 -25.79 13.85
C PHE A 5 16.71 -24.63 13.04
N ILE A 6 17.29 -24.89 11.87
CA ILE A 6 17.87 -23.87 10.99
C ILE A 6 16.80 -22.88 10.58
N SER A 7 15.65 -23.36 10.11
CA SER A 7 14.56 -22.49 9.65
C SER A 7 14.07 -21.56 10.76
N LYS A 8 13.95 -22.06 12.00
CA LYS A 8 13.56 -21.24 13.16
C LYS A 8 14.62 -20.18 13.51
N MET A 9 15.89 -20.58 13.59
CA MET A 9 16.97 -19.63 13.91
C MET A 9 17.19 -18.60 12.80
N ALA A 10 17.09 -19.01 11.54
CA ALA A 10 17.20 -18.13 10.39
C ALA A 10 16.11 -17.04 10.41
N ALA A 11 14.85 -17.43 10.63
CA ALA A 11 13.73 -16.49 10.71
C ALA A 11 13.93 -15.45 11.83
N LEU A 12 14.56 -15.82 12.94
CA LEU A 12 14.85 -14.89 14.02
C LEU A 12 16.05 -13.97 13.70
N TYR A 13 17.16 -14.52 13.19
CA TYR A 13 18.38 -13.75 12.94
C TYR A 13 18.28 -12.78 11.75
N GLN A 14 17.50 -13.12 10.72
CA GLN A 14 17.31 -12.24 9.56
C GLN A 14 16.57 -10.95 9.92
N ASN A 15 15.76 -10.95 10.98
CA ASN A 15 14.98 -9.78 11.42
C ASN A 15 15.70 -8.91 12.47
N VAL A 16 16.93 -9.27 12.86
CA VAL A 16 17.70 -8.55 13.89
C VAL A 16 19.03 -8.06 13.30
N PRO A 17 19.22 -6.73 13.15
CA PRO A 17 20.45 -6.15 12.64
C PRO A 17 21.68 -6.58 13.45
N SER A 18 22.77 -6.89 12.75
CA SER A 18 24.03 -7.29 13.35
C SER A 18 25.19 -7.03 12.40
N VAL A 19 26.38 -6.80 12.96
CA VAL A 19 27.63 -6.88 12.20
C VAL A 19 27.97 -8.32 11.81
N LEU A 20 27.44 -9.33 12.51
CA LEU A 20 27.60 -10.73 12.15
C LEU A 20 26.56 -11.15 11.12
N LEU A 21 27.04 -11.82 10.09
CA LEU A 21 26.19 -12.41 9.07
C LEU A 21 25.21 -13.45 9.68
N PRO A 22 23.94 -13.52 9.22
CA PRO A 22 22.99 -14.54 9.65
C PRO A 22 23.56 -15.97 9.60
N SER A 23 24.29 -16.36 8.56
CA SER A 23 24.93 -17.67 8.42
C SER A 23 25.90 -17.96 9.56
N ILE A 24 26.69 -16.96 9.98
CA ILE A 24 27.60 -17.05 11.12
C ILE A 24 26.80 -17.27 12.40
N ARG A 25 25.79 -16.45 12.64
CA ARG A 25 24.96 -16.56 13.87
C ARG A 25 24.20 -17.89 13.94
N ILE A 26 23.70 -18.40 12.81
CA ILE A 26 23.05 -19.71 12.72
C ILE A 26 24.08 -20.83 12.95
N ALA A 27 25.26 -20.76 12.36
CA ALA A 27 26.31 -21.77 12.53
C ALA A 27 26.80 -21.83 13.98
N GLN A 28 26.98 -20.68 14.64
CA GLN A 28 27.28 -20.60 16.07
C GLN A 28 26.14 -21.22 16.89
N ALA A 29 24.88 -20.88 16.58
CA ALA A 29 23.74 -21.49 17.25
C ALA A 29 23.71 -23.02 17.09
N ILE A 30 24.01 -23.56 15.91
CA ILE A 30 24.08 -25.01 15.67
C ILE A 30 25.18 -25.64 16.54
N LEU A 31 26.39 -25.08 16.46
CA LEU A 31 27.60 -25.64 17.08
C LEU A 31 27.50 -25.61 18.61
N GLU A 32 27.22 -24.44 19.18
CA GLU A 32 27.27 -24.20 20.63
C GLU A 32 26.10 -24.87 21.37
N SER A 33 24.94 -24.97 20.72
CA SER A 33 23.75 -25.52 21.35
C SER A 33 23.54 -27.01 21.09
N SER A 34 24.38 -27.64 20.25
CA SER A 34 24.12 -28.99 19.72
C SER A 34 22.72 -29.08 19.11
N TRP A 35 22.40 -28.22 18.14
CA TRP A 35 21.07 -28.16 17.50
C TRP A 35 19.91 -27.92 18.49
N GLY A 36 20.14 -27.06 19.49
CA GLY A 36 19.21 -26.73 20.54
C GLY A 36 19.06 -27.81 21.62
N GLN A 37 19.87 -28.86 21.60
CA GLN A 37 19.72 -29.99 22.52
C GLN A 37 20.50 -29.85 23.83
N SER A 38 21.48 -28.93 23.89
CA SER A 38 22.29 -28.69 25.08
C SER A 38 21.44 -28.22 26.27
N GLU A 39 21.92 -28.52 27.47
CA GLU A 39 21.33 -28.02 28.73
C GLU A 39 21.19 -26.48 28.69
N LEU A 40 22.20 -25.78 28.20
CA LEU A 40 22.22 -24.32 28.20
C LEU A 40 21.15 -23.74 27.26
N ALA A 41 20.92 -24.39 26.11
CA ALA A 41 19.85 -24.00 25.19
C ALA A 41 18.46 -24.26 25.78
N LYS A 42 18.25 -25.42 26.44
CA LYS A 42 16.95 -25.82 27.00
C LYS A 42 16.58 -25.05 28.27
N GLU A 43 17.53 -24.86 29.17
CA GLU A 43 17.27 -24.32 30.52
C GLU A 43 17.51 -22.81 30.63
N ALA A 44 18.24 -22.23 29.67
CA ALA A 44 18.63 -20.82 29.71
C ALA A 44 18.36 -20.03 28.42
N ASN A 45 17.77 -20.66 27.38
CA ASN A 45 17.57 -20.07 26.06
C ASN A 45 18.87 -19.52 25.43
N ASN A 46 20.04 -20.01 25.83
CA ASN A 46 21.32 -19.50 25.36
C ASN A 46 21.94 -20.49 24.37
N PHE A 47 21.79 -20.19 23.08
CA PHE A 47 22.18 -21.09 22.00
C PHE A 47 23.59 -20.81 21.47
N ALA A 48 24.28 -19.77 21.96
CA ALA A 48 25.63 -19.40 21.49
C ALA A 48 26.69 -19.43 22.61
N GLY A 49 26.37 -20.03 23.77
CA GLY A 49 27.34 -20.20 24.85
C GLY A 49 27.80 -18.90 25.51
N ILE A 50 27.01 -17.82 25.45
CA ILE A 50 27.47 -16.50 25.91
C ILE A 50 27.64 -16.48 27.42
N LYS A 51 28.88 -16.28 27.88
CA LYS A 51 29.20 -16.15 29.31
C LYS A 51 28.66 -14.84 29.90
N ALA A 52 28.31 -14.88 31.18
CA ALA A 52 27.93 -13.70 31.95
C ALA A 52 29.20 -12.92 32.35
N SER A 53 29.46 -11.85 31.61
CA SER A 53 30.53 -10.89 31.87
C SER A 53 30.10 -9.86 32.94
N LYS A 54 31.05 -9.04 33.43
CA LYS A 54 30.80 -8.12 34.57
C LYS A 54 29.65 -7.13 34.34
N GLU A 55 29.41 -6.76 33.10
CA GLU A 55 28.34 -5.83 32.70
C GLU A 55 26.99 -6.51 32.45
N TRP A 56 26.92 -7.84 32.51
CA TRP A 56 25.64 -8.55 32.42
C TRP A 56 24.86 -8.42 33.73
N THR A 57 23.68 -7.80 33.66
CA THR A 57 22.79 -7.58 34.79
C THR A 57 21.58 -8.52 34.80
N GLY A 58 21.42 -9.34 33.77
CA GLY A 58 20.32 -10.30 33.64
C GLY A 58 20.53 -11.59 34.43
N SER A 59 19.58 -12.51 34.30
CA SER A 59 19.66 -13.83 34.93
C SER A 59 20.86 -14.63 34.42
N THR A 60 21.35 -15.57 35.22
CA THR A 60 22.46 -16.45 34.86
C THR A 60 22.11 -17.92 35.08
N HIS A 61 22.78 -18.78 34.32
CA HIS A 61 22.78 -20.23 34.52
C HIS A 61 24.22 -20.69 34.72
N VAL A 62 24.51 -21.34 35.85
CA VAL A 62 25.88 -21.77 36.20
C VAL A 62 26.02 -23.27 35.98
N LYS A 63 26.95 -23.65 35.11
CA LYS A 63 27.28 -25.07 34.85
C LYS A 63 28.78 -25.25 34.69
N TYR A 64 29.24 -26.51 34.64
CA TYR A 64 30.62 -26.80 34.25
C TYR A 64 30.82 -26.58 32.74
N SER A 65 31.93 -25.96 32.36
CA SER A 65 32.38 -25.80 30.98
C SER A 65 33.84 -26.20 30.85
N ASN A 66 34.19 -26.74 29.68
CA ASN A 66 35.56 -27.01 29.31
C ASN A 66 36.22 -25.70 28.85
N GLU A 67 37.33 -25.33 29.45
CA GLU A 67 38.17 -24.21 29.06
C GLU A 67 39.51 -24.72 28.57
N GLU A 68 40.03 -24.18 27.46
CA GLU A 68 41.37 -24.51 26.99
C GLU A 68 42.34 -23.39 27.37
N HIS A 69 43.35 -23.72 28.17
CA HIS A 69 44.43 -22.84 28.56
C HIS A 69 45.75 -23.49 28.13
N ASP A 70 46.50 -22.82 27.24
CA ASP A 70 47.79 -23.32 26.72
C ASP A 70 47.73 -24.76 26.15
N GLY A 71 46.62 -25.12 25.50
CA GLY A 71 46.40 -26.46 24.92
C GLY A 71 45.92 -27.53 25.89
N VAL A 72 45.66 -27.18 27.15
CA VAL A 72 45.12 -28.08 28.19
C VAL A 72 43.66 -27.73 28.48
N VAL A 73 42.78 -28.72 28.39
CA VAL A 73 41.35 -28.56 28.66
C VAL A 73 41.03 -28.84 30.14
N THR A 74 40.53 -27.86 30.88
CA THR A 74 40.06 -27.99 32.28
C THR A 74 38.54 -27.78 32.36
N SER A 75 37.87 -28.48 33.29
CA SER A 75 36.42 -28.31 33.52
C SER A 75 36.19 -27.42 34.73
N GLU A 76 35.58 -26.25 34.52
CA GLU A 76 35.42 -25.21 35.54
C GLU A 76 33.96 -24.73 35.62
N ARG A 77 33.54 -24.18 36.77
CA ARG A 77 32.19 -23.59 36.89
C ARG A 77 32.17 -22.22 36.22
N SER A 78 31.41 -22.11 35.14
CA SER A 78 31.19 -20.86 34.41
C SER A 78 29.75 -20.39 34.55
N ALA A 79 29.58 -19.07 34.70
CA ALA A 79 28.26 -18.43 34.63
C ALA A 79 27.95 -18.03 33.19
N PHE A 80 26.80 -18.46 32.68
CA PHE A 80 26.28 -18.11 31.36
C PHE A 80 25.08 -17.18 31.48
N ARG A 81 24.87 -16.34 30.46
CA ARG A 81 23.66 -15.52 30.37
C ARG A 81 22.44 -16.43 30.23
N LYS A 82 21.36 -16.08 30.92
CA LYS A 82 20.05 -16.74 30.83
C LYS A 82 19.01 -15.73 30.36
N TYR A 83 18.22 -16.13 29.37
CA TYR A 83 17.25 -15.28 28.69
C TYR A 83 15.82 -15.78 28.95
N ALA A 84 14.87 -14.86 29.03
CA ALA A 84 13.46 -15.22 29.24
C ALA A 84 12.86 -15.90 28.00
N SER A 85 13.39 -15.59 26.80
CA SER A 85 12.96 -16.19 25.54
C SER A 85 14.11 -16.31 24.52
N VAL A 86 13.85 -17.03 23.42
CA VAL A 86 14.81 -17.17 22.32
C VAL A 86 15.01 -15.83 21.60
N GLU A 87 13.98 -14.99 21.53
CA GLU A 87 14.04 -13.65 20.93
C GLU A 87 14.99 -12.72 21.69
N GLU A 88 14.96 -12.75 23.04
CA GLU A 88 15.89 -11.98 23.86
C GLU A 88 17.34 -12.44 23.64
N PHE A 89 17.56 -13.76 23.58
CA PHE A 89 18.86 -14.32 23.22
C PHE A 89 19.32 -13.86 21.84
N VAL A 90 18.45 -13.91 20.83
CA VAL A 90 18.80 -13.50 19.46
C VAL A 90 19.18 -12.03 19.43
N LYS A 91 18.48 -11.18 20.17
CA LYS A 91 18.78 -9.74 20.27
C LYS A 91 20.14 -9.49 20.91
N ASP A 92 20.42 -10.15 22.04
CA ASP A 92 21.70 -10.05 22.74
C ASP A 92 22.85 -10.62 21.90
N HIS A 93 22.69 -11.81 21.31
CA HIS A 93 23.70 -12.43 20.45
C HIS A 93 24.04 -11.54 19.25
N SER A 94 23.02 -10.96 18.61
CA SER A 94 23.19 -10.08 17.43
C SER A 94 23.93 -8.78 17.77
N GLN A 95 23.83 -8.31 19.01
CA GLN A 95 24.49 -7.09 19.47
C GLN A 95 25.78 -7.37 20.26
N PHE A 96 26.03 -8.63 20.64
CA PHE A 96 27.08 -9.00 21.59
C PHE A 96 28.42 -8.38 21.21
N ILE A 97 28.88 -8.59 19.98
CA ILE A 97 30.16 -8.10 19.46
C ILE A 97 30.30 -6.57 19.53
N THR A 98 29.19 -5.83 19.42
CA THR A 98 29.19 -4.36 19.42
C THR A 98 28.64 -3.74 20.70
N SER A 99 28.28 -4.55 21.70
CA SER A 99 27.54 -4.12 22.89
C SER A 99 28.33 -3.19 23.82
N THR A 100 29.66 -3.20 23.74
CA THR A 100 30.53 -2.29 24.47
C THR A 100 31.68 -1.83 23.60
N GLU A 101 32.28 -0.69 23.94
CA GLU A 101 33.43 -0.17 23.21
C GLU A 101 34.65 -1.11 23.30
N TRP A 102 34.83 -1.77 24.45
CA TRP A 102 35.85 -2.81 24.60
C TRP A 102 35.62 -3.96 23.60
N ARG A 103 34.37 -4.43 23.44
CA ARG A 103 34.07 -5.50 22.50
C ARG A 103 34.25 -5.06 21.04
N LYS A 104 33.86 -3.85 20.67
CA LYS A 104 34.12 -3.35 19.30
C LYS A 104 35.61 -3.37 18.98
N ASN A 105 36.46 -2.97 19.93
CA ASN A 105 37.91 -3.01 19.77
C ASN A 105 38.44 -4.45 19.76
N HIS A 106 37.98 -5.30 20.67
CA HIS A 106 38.40 -6.70 20.78
C HIS A 106 38.03 -7.52 19.53
N TYR A 107 36.84 -7.29 18.97
CA TYR A 107 36.31 -7.97 17.78
C TYR A 107 36.47 -7.13 16.51
N SER A 108 37.37 -6.16 16.47
CA SER A 108 37.54 -5.26 15.32
C SER A 108 37.82 -6.02 14.01
N SER A 109 38.61 -7.10 14.08
CA SER A 109 38.84 -7.99 12.93
C SER A 109 37.57 -8.65 12.40
N VAL A 110 36.65 -9.05 13.29
CA VAL A 110 35.35 -9.64 12.91
C VAL A 110 34.43 -8.58 12.30
N ILE A 111 34.44 -7.35 12.83
CA ILE A 111 33.62 -6.24 12.35
C ILE A 111 34.06 -5.80 10.93
N HIS A 112 35.36 -5.84 10.63
CA HIS A 112 35.90 -5.42 9.34
C HIS A 112 36.08 -6.56 8.33
N ALA A 113 35.89 -7.80 8.74
CA ALA A 113 35.94 -8.97 7.88
C ALA A 113 34.85 -8.95 6.80
N LYS A 114 35.21 -9.33 5.58
CA LYS A 114 34.31 -9.39 4.42
C LYS A 114 33.79 -10.81 4.23
N GLY A 115 32.48 -10.98 4.40
CA GLY A 115 31.83 -12.26 4.19
C GLY A 115 32.06 -13.28 5.32
N TYR A 116 31.38 -14.43 5.22
CA TYR A 116 31.32 -15.38 6.32
C TYR A 116 32.67 -16.09 6.59
N LYS A 117 33.49 -16.37 5.57
CA LYS A 117 34.77 -17.05 5.76
C LYS A 117 35.74 -16.22 6.60
N GLU A 118 35.86 -14.94 6.29
CA GLU A 118 36.71 -14.02 7.05
C GLU A 118 36.17 -13.81 8.47
N GLN A 119 34.85 -13.66 8.63
CA GLN A 119 34.23 -13.53 9.96
C GLN A 119 34.43 -14.78 10.82
N ALA A 120 34.21 -15.97 10.26
CA ALA A 120 34.41 -17.23 10.97
C ALA A 120 35.86 -17.41 11.43
N GLN A 121 36.83 -17.11 10.55
CA GLN A 121 38.24 -17.19 10.92
C GLN A 121 38.60 -16.18 12.01
N ALA A 122 38.13 -14.93 11.88
CA ALA A 122 38.39 -13.88 12.87
C ALA A 122 37.78 -14.18 14.25
N LEU A 123 36.70 -14.98 14.33
CA LEU A 123 36.11 -15.41 15.60
C LEU A 123 36.98 -16.44 16.36
N THR A 124 37.89 -17.14 15.68
CA THR A 124 38.80 -18.12 16.29
C THR A 124 39.73 -17.42 17.27
N GLY A 125 39.81 -17.92 18.51
CA GLY A 125 40.63 -17.32 19.57
C GLY A 125 40.07 -16.04 20.19
N LEU A 126 39.00 -15.45 19.65
CA LEU A 126 38.30 -14.29 20.22
C LEU A 126 36.98 -14.68 20.89
N TYR A 127 36.17 -15.49 20.20
CA TYR A 127 34.88 -15.95 20.71
C TYR A 127 35.00 -17.30 21.43
N ALA A 128 35.81 -18.20 20.88
CA ALA A 128 36.11 -19.51 21.45
C ALA A 128 37.63 -19.75 21.46
N THR A 129 38.13 -20.44 22.48
CA THR A 129 39.55 -20.81 22.59
C THR A 129 39.95 -21.95 21.66
N ASP A 130 38.97 -22.67 21.10
CA ASP A 130 39.16 -23.75 20.13
C ASP A 130 39.85 -23.24 18.85
N SER A 131 41.07 -23.70 18.60
CA SER A 131 41.87 -23.34 17.42
C SER A 131 41.21 -23.75 16.08
N GLY A 132 40.27 -24.70 16.09
CA GLY A 132 39.51 -25.14 14.94
C GLY A 132 38.16 -24.43 14.74
N TYR A 133 37.82 -23.44 15.57
CA TYR A 133 36.48 -22.86 15.63
C TYR A 133 35.99 -22.33 14.28
N GLY A 134 36.76 -21.46 13.64
CA GLY A 134 36.40 -20.86 12.36
C GLY A 134 36.19 -21.91 11.26
N SER A 135 37.01 -22.96 11.23
CA SER A 135 36.87 -24.06 10.27
C SER A 135 35.57 -24.83 10.48
N LYS A 136 35.18 -25.10 11.74
CA LYS A 136 33.90 -25.76 12.07
C LYS A 136 32.71 -24.92 11.65
N LEU A 137 32.76 -23.60 11.85
CA LEU A 137 31.71 -22.69 11.40
C LEU A 137 31.58 -22.69 9.88
N ILE A 138 32.70 -22.59 9.14
CA ILE A 138 32.71 -22.63 7.67
C ILE A 138 32.12 -23.95 7.18
N GLU A 139 32.51 -25.08 7.77
CA GLU A 139 31.98 -26.40 7.40
C GLU A 139 30.46 -26.45 7.58
N LEU A 140 29.92 -25.96 8.70
CA LEU A 140 28.48 -25.90 8.92
C LEU A 140 27.77 -24.97 7.91
N ILE A 141 28.35 -23.81 7.63
CA ILE A 141 27.79 -22.84 6.68
C ILE A 141 27.71 -23.44 5.29
N GLU A 142 28.78 -24.08 4.81
CA GLU A 142 28.82 -24.68 3.48
C GLU A 142 27.93 -25.93 3.41
N LYS A 143 28.00 -26.83 4.42
CA LYS A 143 27.22 -28.07 4.47
C LYS A 143 25.70 -27.84 4.45
N TYR A 144 25.24 -26.79 5.11
CA TYR A 144 23.81 -26.46 5.19
C TYR A 144 23.41 -25.28 4.30
N ASN A 145 24.31 -24.81 3.42
CA ASN A 145 24.08 -23.68 2.53
C ASN A 145 23.53 -22.44 3.27
N LEU A 146 24.10 -22.11 4.44
CA LEU A 146 23.55 -21.07 5.32
C LEU A 146 23.72 -19.65 4.74
N THR A 147 24.61 -19.48 3.76
CA THR A 147 24.78 -18.20 3.03
C THR A 147 23.51 -17.77 2.29
N GLN A 148 22.55 -18.67 2.06
CA GLN A 148 21.24 -18.30 1.55
C GLN A 148 20.49 -17.33 2.47
N TYR A 149 20.84 -17.29 3.76
CA TYR A 149 20.27 -16.38 4.75
C TYR A 149 21.11 -15.11 4.96
N ASP A 150 22.33 -15.03 4.39
CA ASP A 150 23.25 -13.87 4.48
C ASP A 150 22.94 -12.75 3.53
N LYS A 151 22.33 -13.12 2.41
CA LYS A 151 21.56 -12.15 1.65
C LYS A 151 20.67 -11.49 2.69
N GLU A 152 20.67 -10.16 2.72
CA GLU A 152 19.53 -9.47 3.29
C GLU A 152 18.33 -10.29 2.83
N LYS A 153 17.42 -10.65 3.74
CA LYS A 153 16.03 -10.72 3.30
C LYS A 153 15.96 -9.43 2.48
N GLU A 154 15.81 -9.50 1.15
CA GLU A 154 15.14 -8.43 0.43
C GLU A 154 14.02 -8.14 1.38
N SER A 155 14.19 -7.03 2.10
CA SER A 155 13.41 -6.91 3.30
C SER A 155 12.02 -7.02 2.75
N GLU A 156 11.20 -7.90 3.30
CA GLU A 156 9.82 -7.53 3.39
C GLU A 156 9.77 -6.29 4.34
N SER A 157 10.50 -5.19 4.05
CA SER A 157 9.84 -3.98 3.59
C SER A 157 8.65 -4.50 2.83
N MET A 158 7.48 -4.50 3.50
CA MET A 158 6.20 -4.57 2.82
C MET A 158 6.40 -3.77 1.55
N ALA A 159 6.59 -4.44 0.40
CA ALA A 159 7.09 -3.80 -0.80
C ALA A 159 6.16 -2.64 -1.04
N LYS A 160 6.59 -1.41 -0.73
CA LYS A 160 5.67 -0.29 -0.74
C LYS A 160 5.60 0.14 -2.18
N HIS A 161 4.44 -0.03 -2.78
CA HIS A 161 4.15 0.50 -4.10
C HIS A 161 3.35 1.77 -3.93
N LEU A 162 3.67 2.78 -4.72
CA LEU A 162 2.90 4.01 -4.76
C LEU A 162 1.99 3.97 -5.99
N VAL A 163 0.69 4.11 -5.78
CA VAL A 163 -0.29 4.33 -6.85
C VAL A 163 -0.77 5.77 -6.79
N ILE A 164 -0.57 6.51 -7.87
CA ILE A 164 -0.96 7.91 -8.00
C ILE A 164 -2.17 7.97 -8.94
N CYS A 165 -3.27 8.55 -8.48
CA CYS A 165 -4.39 8.94 -9.33
C CYS A 165 -4.04 10.32 -9.90
N GLY A 166 -3.64 10.39 -11.17
CA GLY A 166 -2.96 11.54 -11.79
C GLY A 166 -3.44 12.93 -11.32
N HIS A 167 -4.54 13.40 -11.92
CA HIS A 167 -5.05 14.75 -11.71
C HIS A 167 -5.82 14.90 -10.38
N GLY A 168 -5.98 16.16 -9.91
CA GLY A 168 -6.69 16.46 -8.68
C GLY A 168 -6.46 17.88 -8.17
N LYS A 169 -6.39 18.04 -6.85
CA LYS A 169 -6.24 19.34 -6.19
C LYS A 169 -4.85 19.94 -6.39
N ASN A 170 -4.82 21.14 -6.94
CA ASN A 170 -3.62 21.95 -7.17
C ASN A 170 -3.20 22.72 -5.91
N PRO A 171 -1.96 23.24 -5.84
CA PRO A 171 -1.48 24.01 -4.68
C PRO A 171 -2.33 25.26 -4.35
N ASN A 172 -2.89 25.90 -5.38
CA ASN A 172 -3.77 27.07 -5.24
C ASN A 172 -5.21 26.71 -4.79
N GLY A 173 -5.50 25.43 -4.58
CA GLY A 173 -6.81 24.92 -4.21
C GLY A 173 -7.78 24.71 -5.38
N SER A 174 -7.40 25.04 -6.63
CA SER A 174 -8.17 24.66 -7.80
C SER A 174 -8.11 23.15 -8.03
N TYR A 175 -9.01 22.65 -8.86
CA TYR A 175 -9.13 21.23 -9.13
C TYR A 175 -8.91 20.97 -10.62
N ASP A 176 -8.01 20.04 -10.91
CA ASP A 176 -7.72 19.55 -12.24
C ASP A 176 -8.46 18.22 -12.46
N PRO A 177 -9.43 18.17 -13.41
CA PRO A 177 -10.16 16.95 -13.71
C PRO A 177 -9.38 15.97 -14.61
N GLY A 178 -8.26 16.38 -15.19
CA GLY A 178 -7.61 15.65 -16.28
C GLY A 178 -8.45 15.66 -17.56
N ALA A 179 -8.34 14.60 -18.35
CA ALA A 179 -9.16 14.45 -19.54
C ALA A 179 -10.66 14.33 -19.20
N ILE A 180 -11.54 14.85 -20.06
CA ILE A 180 -12.99 14.88 -19.83
C ILE A 180 -13.69 14.13 -20.97
N GLY A 181 -14.47 13.11 -20.61
CA GLY A 181 -15.34 12.38 -21.51
C GLY A 181 -16.83 12.65 -21.25
N SER A 182 -17.70 12.03 -22.04
CA SER A 182 -19.16 12.14 -21.85
C SER A 182 -19.66 11.47 -20.56
N ASN A 183 -18.87 10.54 -20.00
CA ASN A 183 -19.24 9.70 -18.85
C ASN A 183 -18.39 10.00 -17.61
N GLY A 184 -17.82 11.20 -17.52
CA GLY A 184 -17.04 11.65 -16.37
C GLY A 184 -15.63 12.11 -16.72
N THR A 185 -14.88 12.42 -15.69
CA THR A 185 -13.50 12.90 -15.80
C THR A 185 -12.51 11.77 -15.55
N GLU A 186 -11.32 11.91 -16.10
CA GLU A 186 -10.21 11.01 -15.84
C GLU A 186 -9.97 10.84 -14.34
N ALA A 187 -9.89 11.96 -13.62
CA ALA A 187 -9.65 11.97 -12.19
C ALA A 187 -10.71 11.16 -11.40
N GLU A 188 -11.99 11.21 -11.80
CA GLU A 188 -13.05 10.39 -11.21
C GLU A 188 -12.81 8.89 -11.46
N TRP A 189 -12.53 8.52 -12.70
CA TRP A 189 -12.42 7.13 -13.11
C TRP A 189 -11.18 6.43 -12.55
N VAL A 190 -10.02 7.09 -12.54
CA VAL A 190 -8.81 6.51 -11.96
C VAL A 190 -8.92 6.38 -10.43
N ARG A 191 -9.66 7.27 -9.76
CA ARG A 191 -9.99 7.12 -8.33
C ARG A 191 -10.94 5.98 -8.07
N ARG A 192 -11.96 5.77 -8.92
CA ARG A 192 -12.85 4.59 -8.82
C ARG A 192 -12.02 3.31 -8.92
N LEU A 193 -11.06 3.25 -9.86
CA LEU A 193 -10.13 2.13 -9.98
C LEU A 193 -9.28 1.96 -8.72
N ALA A 194 -8.66 3.02 -8.20
CA ALA A 194 -7.87 2.96 -6.97
C ALA A 194 -8.69 2.55 -5.74
N THR A 195 -9.94 3.02 -5.61
CA THR A 195 -10.87 2.56 -4.56
C THR A 195 -11.22 1.09 -4.72
N ALA A 196 -11.41 0.60 -5.95
CA ALA A 196 -11.63 -0.81 -6.16
C ALA A 196 -10.39 -1.65 -5.81
N MET A 197 -9.19 -1.15 -6.13
CA MET A 197 -7.91 -1.79 -5.79
C MET A 197 -7.73 -1.88 -4.28
N SER A 198 -8.07 -0.83 -3.52
CA SER A 198 -7.89 -0.81 -2.07
C SER A 198 -8.75 -1.83 -1.31
N ARG A 199 -9.81 -2.36 -1.94
CA ARG A 199 -10.66 -3.42 -1.35
C ARG A 199 -9.97 -4.79 -1.25
N TYR A 200 -8.86 -5.00 -1.94
CA TYR A 200 -8.23 -6.32 -2.01
C TYR A 200 -7.30 -6.66 -0.83
N ASN A 201 -7.36 -5.93 0.29
CA ASN A 201 -6.61 -6.17 1.54
C ASN A 201 -5.08 -6.31 1.37
N HIS A 202 -4.45 -5.26 0.84
CA HIS A 202 -2.98 -5.16 0.76
C HIS A 202 -2.48 -3.88 1.41
N THR A 203 -1.68 -4.03 2.46
CA THR A 203 -0.97 -2.92 3.14
C THR A 203 0.30 -2.49 2.39
N ASP A 204 0.59 -3.15 1.27
CA ASP A 204 1.75 -2.91 0.41
C ASP A 204 1.55 -1.76 -0.59
N ILE A 205 0.31 -1.29 -0.81
CA ILE A 205 0.04 -0.18 -1.75
C ILE A 205 -0.40 1.08 -0.98
N GLU A 206 0.32 2.18 -1.19
CA GLU A 206 -0.09 3.51 -0.81
C GLU A 206 -0.76 4.23 -1.98
N TYR A 207 -1.85 4.94 -1.73
CA TYR A 207 -2.62 5.64 -2.76
C TYR A 207 -2.58 7.14 -2.55
N ILE A 208 -2.22 7.88 -3.60
CA ILE A 208 -2.45 9.32 -3.70
C ILE A 208 -3.66 9.53 -4.59
N THR A 209 -4.82 9.78 -4.00
CA THR A 209 -6.08 9.92 -4.76
C THR A 209 -6.37 11.37 -5.13
N GLU A 210 -6.22 12.31 -4.20
CA GLU A 210 -6.76 13.68 -4.37
C GLU A 210 -5.76 14.71 -4.88
N GLN A 211 -4.46 14.44 -4.82
CA GLN A 211 -3.43 15.45 -5.08
C GLN A 211 -2.94 15.40 -6.52
N ASN A 212 -2.88 16.54 -7.19
CA ASN A 212 -2.20 16.67 -8.49
C ASN A 212 -0.67 16.75 -8.28
N VAL A 213 -0.01 15.59 -8.20
CA VAL A 213 1.44 15.50 -7.89
C VAL A 213 2.30 16.29 -8.91
N TYR A 214 1.87 16.35 -10.17
CA TYR A 214 2.54 17.12 -11.22
C TYR A 214 2.52 18.63 -10.91
N GLU A 215 1.35 19.20 -10.60
CA GLU A 215 1.21 20.64 -10.28
C GLU A 215 1.85 21.01 -8.93
N HIS A 216 1.86 20.09 -7.95
CA HIS A 216 2.59 20.28 -6.69
C HIS A 216 4.11 20.17 -6.83
N ARG A 217 4.61 19.64 -7.95
CA ARG A 217 6.05 19.48 -8.23
C ARG A 217 6.82 18.68 -7.17
N ASN A 218 6.16 17.78 -6.46
CA ASN A 218 6.68 17.16 -5.24
C ASN A 218 6.86 15.63 -5.33
N ILE A 219 6.89 15.05 -6.52
CA ILE A 219 7.10 13.61 -6.69
C ILE A 219 8.38 13.11 -5.97
N ASN A 220 9.42 13.94 -5.90
CA ASN A 220 10.68 13.66 -5.21
C ASN A 220 10.57 13.60 -3.68
N THR A 221 9.45 14.02 -3.10
CA THR A 221 9.20 13.92 -1.64
C THR A 221 8.71 12.53 -1.25
N TYR A 222 8.21 11.74 -2.21
CA TYR A 222 7.83 10.36 -1.99
C TYR A 222 9.08 9.48 -2.09
N SER A 223 9.31 8.65 -1.08
CA SER A 223 10.50 7.79 -1.02
C SER A 223 10.24 6.46 -0.33
N GLY A 224 11.12 5.49 -0.60
CA GLY A 224 11.00 4.15 -0.02
C GLY A 224 9.98 3.24 -0.71
N TYR A 225 9.63 3.56 -1.96
CA TYR A 225 8.79 2.70 -2.79
C TYR A 225 9.63 1.90 -3.79
N GLU A 226 9.26 0.65 -4.02
CA GLU A 226 9.88 -0.19 -5.06
C GLU A 226 9.45 0.24 -6.45
N SER A 227 8.22 0.73 -6.56
CA SER A 227 7.58 1.01 -7.83
C SER A 227 6.55 2.13 -7.67
N ILE A 228 6.51 3.06 -8.62
CA ILE A 228 5.50 4.13 -8.70
C ILE A 228 4.65 3.95 -9.96
N THR A 229 3.34 3.78 -9.79
CA THR A 229 2.38 3.62 -10.89
C THR A 229 1.40 4.79 -10.87
N GLU A 230 1.45 5.64 -11.89
CA GLU A 230 0.50 6.73 -12.08
C GLU A 230 -0.62 6.30 -13.05
N LEU A 231 -1.88 6.40 -12.64
CA LEU A 231 -3.06 6.01 -13.42
C LEU A 231 -3.63 7.24 -14.13
N HIS A 232 -3.82 7.12 -15.45
CA HIS A 232 -4.41 8.13 -16.35
C HIS A 232 -5.43 7.48 -17.29
N LEU A 233 -6.16 8.33 -18.02
CA LEU A 233 -6.97 7.96 -19.18
C LEU A 233 -6.67 8.90 -20.34
N ASN A 234 -6.54 8.33 -21.53
CA ASN A 234 -6.32 9.12 -22.73
C ASN A 234 -7.57 9.91 -23.12
N ALA A 235 -7.38 10.98 -23.91
CA ALA A 235 -8.43 11.56 -24.74
C ALA A 235 -7.85 12.07 -26.06
N PHE A 236 -8.67 12.08 -27.11
CA PHE A 236 -8.25 12.62 -28.40
C PHE A 236 -9.41 13.21 -29.23
N ASN A 237 -10.31 12.36 -29.74
CA ASN A 237 -11.36 12.74 -30.69
C ASN A 237 -12.66 11.93 -30.51
N GLY A 238 -12.80 11.23 -29.39
CA GLY A 238 -13.90 10.31 -29.10
C GLY A 238 -13.99 9.04 -29.93
N GLN A 239 -13.04 8.80 -30.85
CA GLN A 239 -12.96 7.59 -31.69
C GLN A 239 -11.72 6.76 -31.40
N ALA A 240 -10.61 7.42 -31.02
CA ALA A 240 -9.43 6.73 -30.53
C ALA A 240 -9.80 5.87 -29.31
N LYS A 241 -9.19 4.68 -29.22
CA LYS A 241 -9.42 3.70 -28.15
C LYS A 241 -8.17 2.90 -27.86
N GLY A 242 -8.17 2.25 -26.70
CA GLY A 242 -7.10 1.37 -26.29
C GLY A 242 -6.32 1.84 -25.08
N CYS A 243 -5.35 1.02 -24.69
CA CYS A 243 -4.50 1.23 -23.52
C CYS A 243 -3.02 1.30 -23.90
N GLU A 244 -2.24 2.04 -23.15
CA GLU A 244 -0.77 2.08 -23.26
C GLU A 244 -0.11 2.30 -21.90
N VAL A 245 1.17 1.90 -21.80
CA VAL A 245 2.01 2.18 -20.63
C VAL A 245 3.17 3.04 -21.08
N LEU A 246 3.41 4.15 -20.40
CA LEU A 246 4.49 5.09 -20.68
C LEU A 246 5.60 4.93 -19.65
N ILE A 247 6.84 4.79 -20.13
CA ILE A 247 8.05 4.58 -19.32
C ILE A 247 9.13 5.60 -19.68
N TRP A 248 10.09 5.78 -18.77
CA TRP A 248 11.25 6.64 -19.01
C TRP A 248 12.07 6.16 -20.22
N HIS A 249 12.47 7.08 -21.09
CA HIS A 249 13.05 6.72 -22.39
C HIS A 249 14.36 5.91 -22.30
N GLU A 250 15.14 6.10 -21.23
CA GLU A 250 16.40 5.37 -21.03
C GLU A 250 16.18 3.97 -20.43
N TYR A 251 14.99 3.71 -19.89
CA TYR A 251 14.66 2.43 -19.30
C TYR A 251 14.10 1.47 -20.35
N ASN A 252 14.23 0.18 -20.08
CA ASN A 252 13.50 -0.86 -20.79
C ASN A 252 12.28 -1.23 -19.97
N ALA A 253 11.22 -1.67 -20.66
CA ALA A 253 10.04 -2.19 -19.99
C ALA A 253 10.41 -3.35 -19.07
N ASP A 254 9.88 -3.35 -17.86
CA ASP A 254 10.07 -4.43 -16.90
C ASP A 254 8.85 -5.37 -16.85
N ASP A 255 8.88 -6.33 -15.93
CA ASP A 255 7.80 -7.31 -15.76
C ASP A 255 6.47 -6.65 -15.36
N LEU A 256 6.51 -5.57 -14.56
CA LEU A 256 5.31 -4.86 -14.11
C LEU A 256 4.68 -4.06 -15.26
N ASP A 257 5.47 -3.37 -16.07
CA ASP A 257 4.99 -2.63 -17.25
C ASP A 257 4.27 -3.58 -18.22
N ASN A 258 4.89 -4.73 -18.49
CA ASN A 258 4.33 -5.76 -19.37
C ASN A 258 3.07 -6.39 -18.77
N ALA A 259 3.05 -6.66 -17.46
CA ALA A 259 1.89 -7.23 -16.77
C ALA A 259 0.68 -6.28 -16.80
N LEU A 260 0.87 -5.00 -16.47
CA LEU A 260 -0.19 -3.99 -16.47
C LEU A 260 -0.78 -3.81 -17.87
N LEU A 261 0.07 -3.72 -18.90
CA LEU A 261 -0.39 -3.66 -20.29
C LEU A 261 -1.13 -4.92 -20.71
N ALA A 262 -0.63 -6.11 -20.36
CA ALA A 262 -1.28 -7.38 -20.69
C ALA A 262 -2.64 -7.54 -20.02
N ILE A 263 -2.82 -7.03 -18.80
CA ILE A 263 -4.13 -7.00 -18.11
C ILE A 263 -5.11 -6.14 -18.89
N LEU A 264 -4.74 -4.89 -19.21
CA LEU A 264 -5.61 -3.98 -19.95
C LEU A 264 -5.92 -4.47 -21.37
N ALA A 265 -4.95 -5.11 -22.03
CA ALA A 265 -5.10 -5.65 -23.38
C ALA A 265 -6.14 -6.80 -23.49
N LYS A 266 -6.61 -7.35 -22.37
CA LYS A 266 -7.76 -8.29 -22.35
C LYS A 266 -9.08 -7.59 -22.68
N TYR A 267 -9.16 -6.28 -22.44
CA TYR A 267 -10.37 -5.47 -22.55
C TYR A 267 -10.28 -4.40 -23.64
N PHE A 268 -9.09 -3.82 -23.83
CA PHE A 268 -8.86 -2.67 -24.69
C PHE A 268 -7.87 -2.97 -25.82
N VAL A 269 -7.90 -2.14 -26.88
CA VAL A 269 -6.90 -2.22 -27.96
C VAL A 269 -5.51 -1.96 -27.37
N ASN A 270 -4.61 -2.92 -27.50
CA ASN A 270 -3.23 -2.78 -27.02
C ASN A 270 -2.44 -1.82 -27.93
N ARG A 271 -2.07 -0.65 -27.41
CA ARG A 271 -1.27 0.36 -28.13
C ARG A 271 0.23 0.27 -27.82
N GLY A 272 0.64 -0.65 -26.94
CA GLY A 272 2.02 -0.95 -26.62
C GLY A 272 2.61 -0.11 -25.48
N ILE A 273 3.88 -0.38 -25.18
CA ILE A 273 4.69 0.42 -24.25
C ILE A 273 5.33 1.58 -25.02
N LYS A 274 5.30 2.78 -24.45
CA LYS A 274 5.85 4.01 -25.04
C LYS A 274 6.94 4.61 -24.18
N LYS A 275 8.06 4.93 -24.81
CA LYS A 275 9.14 5.68 -24.18
C LYS A 275 8.85 7.19 -24.23
N ARG A 276 9.10 7.91 -23.13
CA ARG A 276 8.91 9.37 -23.00
C ARG A 276 10.07 10.02 -22.24
N ASP A 277 10.34 11.28 -22.59
CA ASP A 277 11.35 12.14 -21.97
C ASP A 277 10.79 13.49 -21.48
N ASN A 278 9.52 13.77 -21.78
CA ASN A 278 8.87 15.06 -21.59
C ASN A 278 7.84 15.11 -20.45
N LEU A 279 7.82 14.10 -19.57
CA LEU A 279 6.91 14.02 -18.41
C LEU A 279 7.67 14.28 -17.11
N TYR A 280 7.24 15.30 -16.34
CA TYR A 280 7.93 15.74 -15.12
C TYR A 280 8.04 14.64 -14.06
N ASN A 281 6.92 14.00 -13.69
CA ASN A 281 6.91 12.97 -12.64
C ASN A 281 7.83 11.81 -12.98
N MET A 282 7.80 11.37 -14.25
CA MET A 282 8.65 10.32 -14.79
C MET A 282 10.14 10.71 -14.76
N SER A 283 10.49 11.90 -15.28
CA SER A 283 11.87 12.39 -15.33
C SER A 283 12.48 12.58 -13.94
N VAL A 284 11.71 13.09 -12.98
CA VAL A 284 12.18 13.28 -11.61
C VAL A 284 12.30 11.93 -10.88
N SER A 285 11.33 11.04 -11.05
CA SER A 285 11.39 9.69 -10.45
C SER A 285 12.62 8.92 -10.94
N ALA A 286 12.91 8.95 -12.25
CA ALA A 286 14.11 8.32 -12.81
C ALA A 286 15.41 8.91 -12.20
N ARG A 287 15.50 10.24 -12.07
CA ARG A 287 16.64 10.92 -11.41
C ARG A 287 16.79 10.56 -9.94
N CYS A 288 15.69 10.26 -9.26
CA CYS A 288 15.67 9.80 -7.88
C CYS A 288 15.93 8.27 -7.75
N GLY A 289 16.16 7.56 -8.87
CA GLY A 289 16.39 6.12 -8.87
C GLY A 289 15.12 5.28 -8.71
N TYR A 290 13.93 5.90 -8.82
CA TYR A 290 12.67 5.17 -8.75
C TYR A 290 12.28 4.63 -10.13
N ASN A 291 11.76 3.41 -10.09
CA ASN A 291 11.05 2.84 -11.20
C ASN A 291 9.64 3.47 -11.24
N TYR A 292 9.28 4.11 -12.35
CA TYR A 292 8.03 4.85 -12.55
C TYR A 292 7.39 4.46 -13.88
N ARG A 293 6.06 4.30 -13.89
CA ARG A 293 5.24 4.17 -15.10
C ARG A 293 3.98 5.02 -15.02
N LEU A 294 3.52 5.50 -16.17
CA LEU A 294 2.20 6.08 -16.33
C LEU A 294 1.35 5.13 -17.17
N VAL A 295 0.20 4.73 -16.63
CA VAL A 295 -0.71 3.75 -17.23
C VAL A 295 -1.92 4.49 -17.77
N GLU A 296 -2.02 4.55 -19.09
CA GLU A 296 -3.21 5.03 -19.78
C GLU A 296 -4.20 3.88 -19.92
N CYS A 297 -5.17 3.81 -19.00
CA CYS A 297 -5.98 2.61 -18.84
C CYS A 297 -6.91 2.37 -20.05
N CYS A 298 -7.52 3.43 -20.57
CA CYS A 298 -8.33 3.45 -21.78
C CYS A 298 -8.54 4.92 -22.24
N PHE A 299 -9.43 5.17 -23.22
CA PHE A 299 -9.80 6.54 -23.63
C PHE A 299 -11.08 7.01 -22.93
N VAL A 300 -11.01 8.09 -22.14
CA VAL A 300 -12.17 8.63 -21.40
C VAL A 300 -13.24 9.22 -22.31
N ASP A 301 -12.84 9.74 -23.47
CA ASP A 301 -13.74 10.33 -24.46
C ASP A 301 -14.35 9.31 -25.42
N ASN A 302 -13.97 8.03 -25.31
CA ASN A 302 -14.51 6.93 -26.13
C ASN A 302 -15.58 6.15 -25.37
N SER A 303 -16.81 6.11 -25.89
CA SER A 303 -17.94 5.47 -25.22
C SER A 303 -17.85 3.95 -25.11
N GLU A 304 -17.19 3.27 -26.06
CA GLU A 304 -16.98 1.82 -26.02
C GLU A 304 -15.97 1.46 -24.91
N ASP A 305 -14.84 2.16 -24.88
CA ASP A 305 -13.81 1.97 -23.84
C ASP A 305 -14.42 2.22 -22.46
N MET A 306 -15.17 3.30 -22.26
CA MET A 306 -15.76 3.60 -20.95
C MET A 306 -16.84 2.61 -20.51
N ALA A 307 -17.62 2.06 -21.45
CA ALA A 307 -18.58 1.00 -21.14
C ALA A 307 -17.86 -0.29 -20.68
N ILE A 308 -16.76 -0.66 -21.34
CA ILE A 308 -15.93 -1.81 -20.97
C ILE A 308 -15.24 -1.56 -19.63
N PHE A 309 -14.65 -0.38 -19.44
CA PHE A 309 -13.92 -0.02 -18.23
C PHE A 309 -14.83 -0.06 -17.01
N SER A 310 -16.01 0.57 -17.09
CA SER A 310 -17.01 0.53 -16.01
C SER A 310 -17.42 -0.89 -15.63
N LYS A 311 -17.72 -1.74 -16.61
CA LYS A 311 -18.14 -3.13 -16.37
C LYS A 311 -17.03 -4.02 -15.82
N SER A 312 -15.78 -3.74 -16.18
CA SER A 312 -14.62 -4.59 -15.89
C SER A 312 -13.72 -4.05 -14.78
N LEU A 313 -14.11 -2.92 -14.16
CA LEU A 313 -13.31 -2.15 -13.20
C LEU A 313 -12.80 -3.00 -12.04
N ASP A 314 -13.66 -3.82 -11.45
CA ASP A 314 -13.31 -4.64 -10.28
C ASP A 314 -12.31 -5.75 -10.60
N ASP A 315 -12.39 -6.33 -11.80
CA ASP A 315 -11.48 -7.39 -12.25
C ASP A 315 -10.14 -6.82 -12.72
N ILE A 316 -10.14 -5.63 -13.34
CA ILE A 316 -8.92 -4.87 -13.62
C ILE A 316 -8.23 -4.50 -12.30
N ALA A 317 -8.98 -3.97 -11.33
CA ALA A 317 -8.48 -3.61 -10.01
C ALA A 317 -7.81 -4.80 -9.30
N ARG A 318 -8.48 -5.96 -9.28
CA ARG A 318 -7.93 -7.20 -8.69
C ARG A 318 -6.58 -7.53 -9.30
N GLN A 319 -6.51 -7.60 -10.63
CA GLN A 319 -5.31 -8.00 -11.36
C GLN A 319 -4.20 -6.95 -11.26
N PHE A 320 -4.54 -5.66 -11.19
CA PHE A 320 -3.56 -4.60 -10.95
C PHE A 320 -2.91 -4.75 -9.59
N VAL A 321 -3.66 -5.07 -8.54
CA VAL A 321 -3.09 -5.33 -7.21
C VAL A 321 -2.19 -6.57 -7.23
N GLU A 322 -2.62 -7.65 -7.88
CA GLU A 322 -1.78 -8.85 -8.04
C GLU A 322 -0.46 -8.55 -8.76
N ALA A 323 -0.53 -7.80 -9.86
CA ALA A 323 0.64 -7.44 -10.66
C ALA A 323 1.59 -6.51 -9.91
N ILE A 324 1.05 -5.46 -9.27
CA ILE A 324 1.84 -4.46 -8.54
C ILE A 324 2.54 -5.10 -7.35
N THR A 325 1.83 -5.91 -6.56
CA THR A 325 2.37 -6.48 -5.31
C THR A 325 3.14 -7.78 -5.52
N GLY A 326 2.98 -8.44 -6.68
CA GLY A 326 3.47 -9.79 -6.93
C GLY A 326 2.78 -10.88 -6.08
N LYS A 327 1.70 -10.54 -5.37
CA LYS A 327 0.99 -11.42 -4.43
C LYS A 327 -0.38 -11.78 -4.96
N ALA A 328 -0.78 -13.05 -4.80
CA ALA A 328 -2.16 -13.44 -5.05
C ALA A 328 -3.09 -12.73 -4.05
N VAL A 329 -4.15 -12.10 -4.55
CA VAL A 329 -5.13 -11.43 -3.69
C VAL A 329 -6.25 -12.40 -3.29
N GLN A 330 -6.73 -12.28 -2.06
CA GLN A 330 -7.96 -12.98 -1.66
C GLN A 330 -9.19 -12.25 -2.20
N GLN A 331 -10.34 -12.94 -2.30
CA GLN A 331 -11.62 -12.31 -2.63
C GLN A 331 -11.86 -11.09 -1.72
N PRO A 332 -12.50 -10.01 -2.21
CA PRO A 332 -12.65 -8.77 -1.46
C PRO A 332 -13.27 -9.07 -0.09
N THR A 333 -12.66 -8.56 0.97
CA THR A 333 -13.14 -8.77 2.34
C THR A 333 -14.59 -8.24 2.44
N PRO A 334 -15.57 -9.05 2.89
CA PRO A 334 -16.89 -8.52 3.24
C PRO A 334 -16.72 -7.47 4.34
N GLN A 335 -17.20 -6.24 4.13
CA GLN A 335 -16.97 -5.13 5.06
C GLN A 335 -17.45 -5.43 6.48
N GLU A 336 -16.59 -5.17 7.49
CA GLU A 336 -17.07 -4.60 8.75
C GLU A 336 -17.36 -3.11 8.50
N GLU A 337 -18.60 -2.70 8.78
CA GLU A 337 -19.06 -1.32 8.73
C GLU A 337 -18.28 -0.45 9.73
N HIS A 338 -17.12 0.07 9.33
CA HIS A 338 -16.51 1.20 10.00
C HIS A 338 -16.98 2.52 9.36
N GLN A 339 -17.77 3.25 10.13
CA GLN A 339 -18.35 4.56 9.86
C GLN A 339 -17.27 5.63 9.60
N ASN A 340 -16.71 5.69 8.38
CA ASN A 340 -16.21 6.93 7.79
C ASN A 340 -15.81 6.77 6.31
N THR A 341 -16.79 6.56 5.44
CA THR A 341 -16.64 6.82 4.01
C THR A 341 -17.96 7.40 3.52
N GLN A 342 -17.93 8.63 3.00
CA GLN A 342 -19.06 9.13 2.24
C GLN A 342 -19.30 8.17 1.05
N PRO A 343 -20.55 7.83 0.71
CA PRO A 343 -20.84 6.90 -0.37
C PRO A 343 -20.35 7.45 -1.71
N ILE A 344 -19.86 6.55 -2.56
CA ILE A 344 -19.59 6.81 -3.99
C ILE A 344 -20.95 7.12 -4.64
N VAL A 345 -21.20 8.38 -4.98
CA VAL A 345 -22.44 8.79 -5.65
C VAL A 345 -22.18 8.87 -7.15
N ASP A 346 -22.83 8.01 -7.94
CA ASP A 346 -22.70 7.96 -9.40
C ASP A 346 -23.57 9.06 -10.03
N PHE A 347 -23.01 10.26 -10.22
CA PHE A 347 -23.77 11.42 -10.68
C PHE A 347 -24.46 11.16 -12.05
N PRO A 348 -25.78 11.37 -12.17
CA PRO A 348 -26.50 11.12 -13.41
C PRO A 348 -26.05 12.08 -14.53
N GLN A 349 -26.13 11.65 -15.80
CA GLN A 349 -25.83 12.50 -16.98
C GLN A 349 -26.66 13.81 -17.01
N SER A 350 -27.80 13.82 -16.31
CA SER A 350 -28.58 15.02 -16.04
C SER A 350 -29.40 14.84 -14.77
N PHE A 351 -29.49 15.90 -13.96
CA PHE A 351 -30.39 15.93 -12.82
C PHE A 351 -31.81 16.29 -13.22
N ARG A 352 -32.77 15.75 -12.47
CA ARG A 352 -34.17 16.14 -12.57
C ARG A 352 -34.30 17.64 -12.30
N ALA A 353 -34.97 18.36 -13.20
CA ALA A 353 -35.30 19.76 -12.99
C ALA A 353 -36.34 19.88 -11.86
N LEU A 354 -36.06 20.73 -10.89
CA LEU A 354 -36.94 21.04 -9.75
C LEU A 354 -37.59 22.41 -9.95
N THR A 355 -38.73 22.62 -9.32
CA THR A 355 -39.54 23.84 -9.44
C THR A 355 -39.61 24.59 -8.12
N GLU A 356 -39.74 25.92 -8.21
CA GLU A 356 -40.01 26.76 -7.03
C GLU A 356 -41.28 26.29 -6.30
N GLY A 357 -41.27 26.33 -4.98
CA GLY A 357 -42.31 25.79 -4.11
C GLY A 357 -42.17 24.31 -3.76
N GLN A 358 -41.22 23.57 -4.35
CA GLN A 358 -40.91 22.21 -3.94
C GLN A 358 -40.06 22.19 -2.67
N ASP A 359 -40.40 21.27 -1.76
CA ASP A 359 -39.61 20.95 -0.58
C ASP A 359 -38.57 19.90 -0.93
N VAL A 360 -37.30 20.20 -0.64
CA VAL A 360 -36.16 19.40 -1.05
C VAL A 360 -35.15 19.24 0.08
N LYS A 361 -34.49 18.08 0.13
CA LYS A 361 -33.50 17.73 1.14
C LYS A 361 -32.09 18.03 0.66
N VAL A 362 -31.35 18.79 1.46
CA VAL A 362 -29.92 19.02 1.22
C VAL A 362 -29.14 17.76 1.57
N SER A 363 -28.31 17.29 0.64
CA SER A 363 -27.45 16.13 0.85
C SER A 363 -26.53 16.33 2.06
N LYS A 364 -26.19 15.25 2.77
CA LYS A 364 -25.24 15.29 3.90
C LYS A 364 -23.81 15.67 3.49
N HIS A 365 -23.56 15.78 2.19
CA HIS A 365 -22.26 16.02 1.59
C HIS A 365 -22.21 17.35 0.81
N ALA A 366 -23.27 18.15 0.91
CA ALA A 366 -23.41 19.38 0.13
C ALA A 366 -22.30 20.40 0.44
N THR A 367 -21.84 21.07 -0.62
CA THR A 367 -20.82 22.13 -0.52
C THR A 367 -21.37 23.46 -1.03
N HIS A 368 -20.79 24.55 -0.56
CA HIS A 368 -21.24 25.89 -0.88
C HIS A 368 -20.98 26.15 -2.36
N TYR A 369 -22.05 26.47 -3.11
CA TYR A 369 -22.01 26.51 -4.57
C TYR A 369 -20.81 27.30 -5.11
N GLN A 370 -20.59 28.55 -4.69
CA GLN A 370 -19.51 29.39 -5.24
C GLN A 370 -18.08 28.91 -5.02
N ASN A 371 -17.79 28.22 -3.92
CA ASN A 371 -16.41 28.05 -3.46
C ASN A 371 -16.08 26.64 -2.96
N GLY A 372 -17.04 25.70 -3.05
CA GLY A 372 -16.86 24.30 -2.67
C GLY A 372 -16.57 24.08 -1.17
N LYS A 373 -16.71 25.10 -0.33
CA LYS A 373 -16.50 24.95 1.13
C LYS A 373 -17.64 24.15 1.76
N PRO A 374 -17.41 23.48 2.91
CA PRO A 374 -18.48 22.80 3.63
C PRO A 374 -19.64 23.75 3.95
N ILE A 375 -20.87 23.31 3.67
CA ILE A 375 -22.07 24.02 4.13
C ILE A 375 -22.22 23.82 5.65
N ASN A 376 -22.88 24.78 6.32
CA ASN A 376 -23.17 24.69 7.75
C ASN A 376 -23.83 23.35 8.09
N PRO A 377 -23.31 22.56 9.05
CA PRO A 377 -23.87 21.27 9.43
C PRO A 377 -25.36 21.29 9.80
N LEU A 378 -25.88 22.42 10.29
CA LEU A 378 -27.30 22.60 10.60
C LEU A 378 -28.21 22.58 9.35
N VAL A 379 -27.63 22.73 8.16
CA VAL A 379 -28.35 22.69 6.88
C VAL A 379 -28.37 21.30 6.29
N LEU A 380 -27.32 20.52 6.52
CA LEU A 380 -27.12 19.21 5.91
C LEU A 380 -28.18 18.21 6.40
N GLY A 381 -28.82 17.51 5.46
CA GLY A 381 -29.82 16.48 5.76
C GLY A 381 -31.20 17.01 6.14
N ASN A 382 -31.42 18.33 6.13
CA ASN A 382 -32.71 18.95 6.40
C ASN A 382 -33.45 19.35 5.11
N THR A 383 -34.76 19.54 5.22
CA THR A 383 -35.65 19.89 4.10
C THR A 383 -35.93 21.39 4.06
N TYR A 384 -35.92 21.97 2.87
CA TYR A 384 -36.14 23.39 2.61
C TYR A 384 -36.98 23.60 1.35
N THR A 385 -37.67 24.73 1.27
CA THR A 385 -38.46 25.08 0.09
C THR A 385 -37.58 25.82 -0.93
N ILE A 386 -37.70 25.45 -2.21
CA ILE A 386 -37.07 26.16 -3.32
C ILE A 386 -37.77 27.51 -3.53
N THR A 387 -37.02 28.59 -3.45
CA THR A 387 -37.49 29.99 -3.62
C THR A 387 -36.87 30.70 -4.82
N GLY A 388 -36.01 30.01 -5.57
CA GLY A 388 -35.38 30.53 -6.77
C GLY A 388 -34.56 29.45 -7.46
N LYS A 389 -34.37 29.61 -8.78
CA LYS A 389 -33.49 28.76 -9.59
C LYS A 389 -32.58 29.63 -10.46
N MET A 390 -31.37 29.16 -10.74
CA MET A 390 -30.46 29.79 -11.70
C MET A 390 -29.66 28.74 -12.45
N ASP A 391 -29.30 29.06 -13.70
CA ASP A 391 -28.40 28.23 -14.50
C ASP A 391 -26.95 28.45 -14.05
N VAL A 392 -26.19 27.37 -13.94
CA VAL A 392 -24.78 27.36 -13.56
C VAL A 392 -24.00 26.38 -14.44
N GLN A 393 -22.68 26.48 -14.44
CA GLN A 393 -21.78 25.49 -15.03
C GLN A 393 -20.74 25.14 -13.96
N GLN A 394 -21.18 24.44 -12.93
CA GLN A 394 -20.38 24.24 -11.73
C GLN A 394 -20.49 22.80 -11.22
N SER A 395 -19.32 22.16 -11.07
CA SER A 395 -19.22 20.73 -10.76
C SER A 395 -20.02 19.91 -11.79
N HIS A 396 -20.92 19.03 -11.36
CA HIS A 396 -21.81 18.25 -12.24
C HIS A 396 -23.13 18.98 -12.56
N SER A 397 -23.35 20.17 -11.97
CA SER A 397 -24.65 20.84 -11.98
C SER A 397 -24.78 21.86 -13.10
N LYS A 398 -25.93 21.83 -13.78
CA LYS A 398 -26.39 22.85 -14.74
C LYS A 398 -27.28 23.89 -14.06
N ARG A 399 -27.76 23.61 -12.84
CA ARG A 399 -28.64 24.49 -12.06
C ARG A 399 -28.23 24.55 -10.60
N ALA A 400 -28.48 25.70 -9.99
CA ALA A 400 -28.48 25.87 -8.55
C ALA A 400 -29.86 26.33 -8.10
N TYR A 401 -30.28 25.91 -6.90
CA TYR A 401 -31.56 26.26 -6.30
C TYR A 401 -31.36 27.03 -5.01
N ARG A 402 -32.12 28.12 -4.84
CA ARG A 402 -32.11 28.94 -3.63
C ARG A 402 -33.08 28.37 -2.62
N LEU A 403 -32.57 27.99 -1.45
CA LEU A 403 -33.35 27.31 -0.41
C LEU A 403 -33.67 28.26 0.75
N ALA A 404 -34.87 28.12 1.31
CA ALA A 404 -35.30 28.86 2.49
C ALA A 404 -36.23 28.02 3.37
N THR A 405 -36.31 28.38 4.65
CA THR A 405 -37.45 28.05 5.52
C THR A 405 -38.43 29.21 5.52
N ASN A 406 -39.62 29.01 6.12
CA ASN A 406 -40.62 30.07 6.30
C ASN A 406 -40.07 31.36 6.95
N ASN A 407 -38.94 31.28 7.66
CA ASN A 407 -38.37 32.41 8.41
C ASN A 407 -36.92 32.77 8.04
N SER A 408 -36.22 32.06 7.14
CA SER A 408 -34.81 32.36 6.81
C SER A 408 -34.33 31.75 5.49
N ALA A 409 -33.61 32.54 4.69
CA ALA A 409 -32.91 32.06 3.49
C ALA A 409 -31.59 31.37 3.87
N ILE A 410 -31.32 30.21 3.26
CA ILE A 410 -30.16 29.37 3.53
C ILE A 410 -29.04 29.58 2.49
N GLY A 411 -29.41 29.95 1.25
CA GLY A 411 -28.47 30.21 0.16
C GLY A 411 -28.74 29.34 -1.07
N TRP A 412 -27.80 29.34 -2.01
CA TRP A 412 -27.86 28.54 -3.23
C TRP A 412 -27.15 27.20 -3.05
N VAL A 413 -27.78 26.12 -3.52
CA VAL A 413 -27.26 24.75 -3.48
C VAL A 413 -27.29 24.17 -4.89
N LEU A 414 -26.21 23.50 -5.29
CA LEU A 414 -26.09 22.86 -6.61
C LEU A 414 -27.08 21.69 -6.72
N GLU A 415 -27.63 21.42 -7.91
CA GLU A 415 -28.60 20.34 -8.11
C GLU A 415 -28.04 18.96 -7.73
N GLN A 416 -26.74 18.74 -7.92
CA GLN A 416 -26.04 17.53 -7.47
C GLN A 416 -26.08 17.30 -5.95
N ASP A 417 -26.30 18.35 -5.17
CA ASP A 417 -26.31 18.34 -3.70
C ASP A 417 -27.73 18.29 -3.14
N ILE A 418 -28.75 18.12 -3.99
CA ILE A 418 -30.17 18.04 -3.61
C ILE A 418 -30.68 16.64 -3.90
N VAL A 419 -31.16 15.93 -2.87
CA VAL A 419 -31.54 14.51 -2.96
C VAL A 419 -32.60 14.25 -4.04
N GLU A 420 -33.60 15.11 -4.16
CA GLU A 420 -34.73 14.96 -5.10
C GLU A 420 -34.31 15.18 -6.56
N ALA A 421 -33.18 15.85 -6.81
CA ALA A 421 -32.62 16.03 -8.14
C ALA A 421 -32.06 14.71 -8.72
N TRP A 422 -31.77 13.73 -7.85
CA TRP A 422 -31.23 12.41 -8.19
C TRP A 422 -32.29 11.35 -8.47
N GLN A 423 -33.56 11.62 -8.12
CA GLN A 423 -34.64 10.67 -8.39
C GLN A 423 -34.90 10.67 -9.90
N THR A 424 -34.56 9.56 -10.57
CA THR A 424 -34.81 9.34 -12.00
C THR A 424 -36.29 9.54 -12.34
N LEU A 425 -36.56 9.88 -13.61
CA LEU A 425 -37.92 9.99 -14.17
C LEU A 425 -38.77 8.71 -13.98
N GLU A 426 -38.17 7.57 -13.63
CA GLU A 426 -38.85 6.30 -13.38
C GLU A 426 -39.48 6.17 -11.99
N GLN A 427 -39.28 7.12 -11.08
CA GLN A 427 -39.92 7.15 -9.76
C GLN A 427 -40.67 8.45 -9.45
N ALA A 428 -41.12 9.19 -10.47
CA ALA A 428 -42.32 9.99 -10.24
C ALA A 428 -43.47 9.01 -9.94
N PRO A 429 -44.29 9.21 -8.89
CA PRO A 429 -45.50 8.40 -8.75
C PRO A 429 -46.26 8.50 -10.07
N LYS A 430 -46.46 7.36 -10.75
CA LYS A 430 -47.38 7.29 -11.88
C LYS A 430 -48.71 7.81 -11.34
N GLU A 431 -49.14 8.99 -11.78
CA GLU A 431 -50.48 9.46 -11.46
C GLU A 431 -51.44 8.37 -11.91
N SER A 432 -52.14 7.75 -10.95
CA SER A 432 -53.25 6.87 -11.28
C SER A 432 -54.23 7.72 -12.07
N THR A 433 -54.33 7.48 -13.39
CA THR A 433 -55.34 8.17 -14.18
C THR A 433 -56.68 7.63 -13.74
N GLN A 434 -57.35 8.40 -12.88
CA GLN A 434 -58.74 8.18 -12.54
C GLN A 434 -59.56 8.88 -13.60
N PHE A 435 -60.49 8.15 -14.20
CA PHE A 435 -61.53 8.77 -15.01
C PHE A 435 -62.88 8.37 -14.45
N THR A 436 -63.81 9.32 -14.52
CA THR A 436 -65.18 9.15 -14.04
C THR A 436 -66.08 8.92 -15.25
N LEU A 437 -66.87 7.85 -15.20
CA LEU A 437 -67.91 7.59 -16.19
C LEU A 437 -69.25 7.53 -15.42
N GLY A 438 -70.04 8.60 -15.50
CA GLY A 438 -71.23 8.77 -14.65
C GLY A 438 -70.83 9.02 -13.17
N GLU A 439 -71.48 8.35 -12.22
CA GLU A 439 -71.19 8.48 -10.78
C GLU A 439 -70.10 7.53 -10.26
N LYS A 440 -69.40 6.80 -11.14
CA LYS A 440 -68.38 5.82 -10.75
C LYS A 440 -66.99 6.20 -11.25
N THR A 441 -66.02 6.05 -10.35
CA THR A 441 -64.58 6.29 -10.60
C THR A 441 -63.85 4.98 -10.81
N TYR A 442 -63.07 4.90 -11.88
CA TYR A 442 -62.26 3.73 -12.22
C TYR A 442 -60.78 4.03 -12.06
N LYS A 443 -60.01 3.05 -11.57
CA LYS A 443 -58.54 3.06 -11.55
C LYS A 443 -58.04 2.03 -12.54
N ILE A 444 -57.13 2.43 -13.42
CA ILE A 444 -56.41 1.52 -14.31
C ILE A 444 -55.17 1.04 -13.56
N GLU A 445 -55.05 -0.26 -13.34
CA GLU A 445 -53.82 -0.92 -12.92
C GLU A 445 -53.32 -1.73 -14.13
N GLU A 446 -52.14 -1.39 -14.66
CA GLU A 446 -51.52 -2.18 -15.75
C GLU A 446 -50.73 -3.34 -15.15
N VAL A 447 -50.85 -4.52 -15.77
CA VAL A 447 -50.26 -5.81 -15.35
C VAL A 447 -48.78 -5.89 -15.66
#